data_AF-A0A3D3SVF0-F1
#
_entry.id   AF-A0A3D3SVF0-F1
#
_cell.length_a   1.000
_cell.length_b   1.000
_cell.length_c   1.000
_cell.angle_alpha   90.00
_cell.angle_beta   90.00
_cell.angle_gamma   90.00
#
_symmetry.space_group_name_H-M   'P 1'
#
loop_
_entity.id
_entity.type
_entity.pdbx_description
1 polymer ?
#
loop_
_entity_poly.entity_id
_entity_poly.type
_entity_poly.pdbx_seq_one_letter_code
_entity_poly.pdbx_strand_id
1 'polypeptide(L)'
;MGHLLADIVLGLHLAIAVFITTGLVLIPLGGYRGWFWVRNRRLRLLHAGLMVFVAMEALLGIACPLTVLESALRQQEEPDYFLADLMHRLLYWNAPLELFLVLYLVCALWVLVLWRWVPPP
;
A
#
# COMPACT_ATOMS: atom_id res chain seq x y z
N MET A 1 9.99 8.24 23.47
CA MET A 1 9.02 7.15 23.23
C MET A 1 8.24 7.32 21.92
N GLY A 2 8.10 8.54 21.36
CA GLY A 2 7.42 8.76 20.07
C GLY A 2 8.09 8.12 18.85
N HIS A 3 9.44 8.08 18.81
CA HIS A 3 10.20 7.50 17.70
C HIS A 3 9.87 6.02 17.44
N LEU A 4 9.69 5.22 18.50
CA LEU A 4 9.39 3.79 18.34
C LEU A 4 8.04 3.56 17.65
N LEU A 5 7.03 4.38 17.99
CA LEU A 5 5.73 4.30 17.33
C LEU A 5 5.80 4.77 15.88
N ALA A 6 6.54 5.85 15.59
CA ALA A 6 6.75 6.33 14.23
C ALA A 6 7.43 5.26 13.35
N ASP A 7 8.45 4.57 13.88
CA ASP A 7 9.13 3.49 13.16
C ASP A 7 8.23 2.27 12.94
N ILE A 8 7.39 1.92 13.92
CA ILE A 8 6.36 0.86 13.76
C ILE A 8 5.36 1.24 12.67
N VAL A 9 4.90 2.49 12.67
CA VAL A 9 3.97 3.03 11.67
C VAL A 9 4.59 2.99 10.27
N LEU A 10 5.84 3.45 10.12
CA LEU A 10 6.56 3.42 8.86
C LEU A 10 6.79 1.97 8.37
N GLY A 11 7.15 1.06 9.29
CA GLY A 11 7.30 -0.36 9.00
C GLY A 11 5.99 -1.01 8.54
N LEU A 12 4.87 -0.69 9.20
CA LEU A 12 3.55 -1.15 8.81
C LEU A 12 3.15 -0.59 7.44
N HIS A 13 3.42 0.70 7.19
CA HIS A 13 3.15 1.32 5.89
C HIS A 13 3.92 0.60 4.78
N LEU A 14 5.22 0.37 4.97
CA LEU A 14 6.03 -0.35 4.00
C LEU A 14 5.51 -1.78 3.80
N ALA A 15 5.13 -2.49 4.86
CA ALA A 15 4.57 -3.83 4.76
C ALA A 15 3.27 -3.85 3.93
N ILE A 16 2.39 -2.87 4.11
CA ILE A 16 1.18 -2.70 3.30
C ILE A 16 1.54 -2.41 1.84
N ALA A 17 2.46 -1.48 1.60
CA ALA A 17 2.90 -1.11 0.25
C ALA A 17 3.51 -2.32 -0.48
N VAL A 18 4.36 -3.09 0.19
CA VAL A 18 4.94 -4.34 -0.34
C VAL A 18 3.85 -5.36 -0.60
N PHE A 19 2.90 -5.55 0.31
CA PHE A 19 1.79 -6.49 0.12
C PHE A 19 0.89 -6.12 -1.07
N ILE A 20 0.59 -4.82 -1.26
CA ILE A 20 -0.20 -4.33 -2.39
C ILE A 20 0.60 -4.45 -3.70
N THR A 21 1.87 -4.11 -3.73
CA THR A 21 2.67 -4.21 -4.97
C THR A 21 2.93 -5.65 -5.37
N THR A 22 3.32 -6.50 -4.43
CA THR A 22 3.53 -7.94 -4.68
C THR A 22 2.24 -8.64 -5.06
N GLY A 23 1.13 -8.36 -4.37
CA GLY A 23 -0.18 -8.95 -4.68
C GLY A 23 -0.68 -8.62 -6.09
N LEU A 24 -0.39 -7.41 -6.61
CA LEU A 24 -0.75 -7.01 -7.97
C LEU A 24 -0.15 -7.91 -9.05
N VAL A 25 1.05 -8.46 -8.80
CA VAL A 25 1.78 -9.35 -9.72
C VAL A 25 1.52 -10.82 -9.40
N LEU A 26 1.54 -11.19 -8.12
CA LEU A 26 1.35 -12.56 -7.66
C LEU A 26 -0.06 -13.08 -7.89
N ILE A 27 -1.10 -12.24 -7.77
CA ILE A 27 -2.50 -12.63 -8.00
C ILE A 27 -2.74 -13.10 -9.44
N PRO A 28 -2.43 -12.32 -10.49
CA PRO A 28 -2.61 -12.78 -11.86
C PRO A 28 -1.69 -13.95 -12.22
N LEU A 29 -0.43 -13.94 -11.77
CA LEU A 29 0.52 -15.00 -12.07
C LEU A 29 0.14 -16.33 -11.40
N GLY A 30 -0.27 -16.27 -10.13
CA GLY A 30 -0.75 -17.41 -9.38
C GLY A 30 -2.12 -17.92 -9.85
N GLY A 31 -2.98 -17.03 -10.37
CA GLY A 31 -4.21 -17.40 -11.06
C GLY A 31 -3.93 -18.22 -12.32
N TYR A 32 -2.97 -17.78 -13.15
CA TYR A 32 -2.55 -18.49 -14.37
C TYR A 32 -1.85 -19.82 -14.07
N ARG A 33 -1.00 -19.87 -13.03
CA ARG A 33 -0.27 -21.08 -12.60
C ARG A 33 -1.06 -22.02 -11.69
N GLY A 34 -2.28 -21.66 -11.28
CA GLY A 34 -3.12 -22.48 -10.41
C GLY A 34 -2.63 -22.60 -8.95
N TRP A 35 -1.92 -21.60 -8.41
CA TRP A 35 -1.42 -21.64 -7.04
C TRP A 35 -2.56 -21.60 -6.00
N PHE A 36 -2.63 -22.62 -5.16
CA PHE A 36 -3.70 -22.78 -4.16
C PHE A 36 -3.77 -21.63 -3.14
N TRP A 37 -2.62 -21.11 -2.72
CA TRP A 37 -2.56 -20.00 -1.75
C TRP A 37 -3.05 -18.67 -2.35
N VAL A 38 -2.76 -18.41 -3.63
CA VAL A 38 -3.22 -17.21 -4.36
C VAL A 38 -4.72 -17.27 -4.66
N ARG A 39 -5.27 -18.49 -4.77
CA ARG A 39 -6.72 -18.73 -4.86
C ARG A 39 -7.47 -18.54 -3.55
N ASN A 40 -6.80 -18.31 -2.43
CA ASN A 40 -7.46 -18.09 -1.15
C ASN A 40 -8.26 -16.78 -1.18
N ARG A 41 -9.59 -16.90 -1.10
CA ARG A 41 -10.51 -15.75 -1.16
C ARG A 41 -10.16 -14.67 -0.13
N ARG A 42 -9.70 -15.05 1.06
CA ARG A 42 -9.37 -14.12 2.14
C ARG A 42 -8.22 -13.19 1.77
N LEU A 43 -7.14 -13.72 1.17
CA LEU A 43 -6.00 -12.91 0.75
C LEU A 43 -6.40 -11.95 -0.36
N ARG A 44 -7.19 -12.42 -1.33
CA ARG A 44 -7.66 -11.60 -2.44
C ARG A 44 -8.60 -10.49 -1.98
N LEU A 45 -9.48 -10.79 -1.01
CA LEU A 45 -10.39 -9.80 -0.42
C LEU A 45 -9.63 -8.76 0.41
N LEU A 46 -8.65 -9.20 1.21
CA LEU A 46 -7.83 -8.33 2.04
C LEU A 46 -6.97 -7.41 1.17
N HIS A 47 -6.37 -7.95 0.11
CA HIS A 47 -5.63 -7.17 -0.89
C HIS A 47 -6.50 -6.17 -1.64
N ALA A 48 -7.64 -6.61 -2.18
CA ALA A 48 -8.57 -5.72 -2.88
C ALA A 48 -9.14 -4.64 -1.94
N GLY A 49 -9.47 -5.01 -0.70
CA GLY A 49 -9.95 -4.09 0.32
C GLY A 49 -8.92 -3.02 0.65
N LEU A 50 -7.66 -3.41 0.89
CA LEU A 50 -6.56 -2.47 1.11
C LEU A 50 -6.33 -1.56 -0.11
N MET A 51 -6.36 -2.11 -1.33
CA MET A 51 -6.17 -1.32 -2.55
C MET A 51 -7.28 -0.29 -2.74
N VAL A 52 -8.55 -0.68 -2.53
CA VAL A 52 -9.70 0.24 -2.61
C VAL A 52 -9.66 1.26 -1.48
N PHE A 53 -9.25 0.86 -0.28
CA PHE A 53 -9.10 1.77 0.87
C PHE A 53 -8.06 2.86 0.58
N VAL A 54 -6.85 2.48 0.13
CA VAL A 54 -5.79 3.44 -0.25
C VAL A 54 -6.24 4.33 -1.41
N ALA A 55 -6.96 3.78 -2.40
CA ALA A 55 -7.51 4.56 -3.50
C ALA A 55 -8.56 5.58 -3.02
N MET A 56 -9.40 5.22 -2.03
CA MET A 56 -10.36 6.15 -1.41
C MET A 56 -9.65 7.26 -0.62
N GLU A 57 -8.60 6.95 0.14
CA GLU A 57 -7.80 7.96 0.84
C GLU A 57 -7.22 8.98 -0.14
N ALA A 58 -6.64 8.50 -1.25
CA ALA A 58 -6.13 9.36 -2.31
C ALA A 58 -7.23 10.19 -3.00
N LEU A 59 -8.40 9.58 -3.27
CA LEU A 59 -9.58 10.28 -3.83
C LEU A 59 -10.08 11.42 -2.93
N LEU A 60 -10.03 11.24 -1.61
CA LEU A 60 -10.39 12.27 -0.64
C LEU A 60 -9.33 13.39 -0.55
N GLY A 61 -8.21 13.26 -1.27
CA GLY A 61 -7.10 14.20 -1.21
C GLY A 61 -6.37 14.18 0.13
N ILE A 62 -6.59 13.13 0.93
CA ILE A 62 -6.02 12.98 2.26
C ILE A 62 -4.69 12.23 2.08
N ALA A 63 -3.59 12.80 2.58
CA ALA A 63 -2.35 12.06 2.69
C ALA A 63 -2.58 10.85 3.61
N CYS A 64 -1.99 9.69 3.28
CA CYS A 64 -2.16 8.45 4.07
C CYS A 64 -2.15 8.77 5.58
N PRO A 65 -3.16 8.36 6.35
CA PRO A 65 -3.26 8.72 7.77
C PRO A 65 -2.04 8.25 8.56
N LEU A 66 -1.37 7.18 8.11
CA LEU A 66 -0.08 6.73 8.65
C LEU A 66 1.04 7.77 8.48
N THR A 67 1.09 8.47 7.35
CA THR A 67 2.05 9.55 7.09
C THR A 67 1.79 10.77 7.96
N VAL A 68 0.52 11.14 8.09
CA VAL A 68 0.11 12.25 8.96
C VAL A 68 0.42 11.91 10.42
N LEU A 69 0.20 10.65 10.81
CA LEU A 69 0.52 10.17 12.15
C LEU A 69 2.04 10.12 12.39
N GLU A 70 2.83 9.60 11.44
CA GLU A 70 4.30 9.57 11.52
C GLU A 70 4.87 10.97 11.69
N SER A 71 4.46 11.91 10.84
CA SER A 71 4.91 13.31 10.88
C SER A 71 4.48 14.03 12.15
N ALA A 72 3.26 13.78 12.66
CA ALA A 72 2.80 14.30 13.94
C ALA A 72 3.59 13.74 15.14
N LEU A 73 3.99 12.46 15.09
CA LEU A 73 4.80 11.84 16.14
C LEU A 73 6.28 12.26 16.11
N ARG A 74 6.82 12.58 14.93
CA ARG A 74 8.22 13.01 14.76
C ARG A 74 8.50 14.47 15.11
N GLN A 75 7.48 15.32 15.26
CA GLN A 75 7.67 16.76 15.58
C GLN A 75 8.73 17.48 14.70
N GLN A 76 8.87 17.11 13.43
CA GLN A 76 9.91 17.59 12.50
C GLN A 76 11.36 17.14 12.77
N GLU A 77 11.58 16.14 13.64
CA GLU A 77 12.89 15.53 13.80
C GLU A 77 13.21 14.61 12.60
N GLU A 78 14.37 14.88 11.98
CA GLU A 78 14.93 14.16 10.84
C GLU A 78 15.06 12.65 11.14
N PRO A 79 15.01 11.77 10.12
CA PRO A 79 15.27 10.35 10.31
C PRO A 79 16.70 10.09 10.80
N ASP A 80 16.86 9.94 12.12
CA ASP A 80 18.13 9.63 12.80
C ASP A 80 18.77 8.30 12.37
N TYR A 81 18.01 7.42 11.72
CA TYR A 81 18.47 6.09 11.29
C TYR A 81 18.46 5.96 9.77
N PHE A 82 19.56 5.45 9.21
CA PHE A 82 19.74 5.24 7.76
C PHE A 82 18.58 4.47 7.10
N LEU A 83 18.01 3.48 7.79
CA LEU A 83 16.88 2.70 7.27
C LEU A 83 15.58 3.53 7.24
N ALA A 84 15.36 4.38 8.24
CA ALA A 84 14.21 5.28 8.26
C ALA A 84 14.31 6.34 7.17
N ASP A 85 15.50 6.91 6.92
CA ASP A 85 15.72 7.85 5.81
C ASP A 85 15.51 7.19 4.43
N LEU A 86 16.03 5.97 4.25
CA LEU A 86 15.83 5.22 3.02
C LEU A 86 14.35 4.90 2.79
N MET A 87 13.64 4.46 3.82
CA MET A 87 12.20 4.21 3.76
C MET A 87 11.42 5.50 3.49
N HIS A 88 11.79 6.61 4.14
CA HIS A 88 11.17 7.91 3.91
C HIS A 88 11.37 8.37 2.46
N ARG A 89 12.59 8.25 1.90
CA ARG A 89 12.86 8.57 0.49
C ARG A 89 12.15 7.65 -0.50
N LEU A 90 12.01 6.37 -0.17
CA LEU A 90 11.36 5.40 -1.06
C LEU A 90 9.84 5.60 -1.10
N LEU A 91 9.26 6.03 0.02
CA LEU A 91 7.82 6.13 0.21
C LEU A 91 7.30 7.56 -0.06
N TYR A 92 8.04 8.58 0.36
CA TYR A 92 7.76 9.99 0.15
C TYR A 92 8.59 10.53 -1.00
N TRP A 93 8.23 10.07 -2.20
CA TRP A 93 8.69 10.74 -3.40
C TRP A 93 7.95 12.09 -3.52
N ASN A 94 8.65 13.17 -3.89
CA ASN A 94 8.07 14.48 -4.22
C ASN A 94 7.28 14.41 -5.56
N ALA A 95 6.32 13.50 -5.65
CA ALA A 95 5.41 13.38 -6.77
C ALA A 95 4.08 14.06 -6.40
N PRO A 96 3.41 14.68 -7.37
CA PRO A 96 2.11 15.29 -7.13
C PRO A 96 1.11 14.24 -6.66
N LEU A 97 0.25 14.61 -5.72
CA LEU A 97 -0.80 13.75 -5.18
C LEU A 97 -1.68 13.15 -6.29
N GLU A 98 -1.89 13.91 -7.37
CA GLU A 98 -2.62 13.49 -8.57
C GLU A 98 -2.00 12.26 -9.25
N LEU A 99 -0.67 12.16 -9.31
CA LEU A 99 0.00 11.00 -9.89
C LEU A 99 -0.28 9.74 -9.06
N PHE A 100 -0.19 9.85 -7.74
CA PHE A 100 -0.52 8.76 -6.82
C PHE A 100 -2.00 8.39 -6.91
N LEU A 101 -2.90 9.37 -6.99
CA LEU A 101 -4.33 9.15 -7.19
C LEU A 101 -4.59 8.35 -8.47
N VAL A 102 -4.04 8.78 -9.61
CA VAL A 102 -4.21 8.08 -10.89
C VAL A 102 -3.62 6.67 -10.81
N LEU A 103 -2.42 6.52 -10.26
CA LEU A 103 -1.78 5.22 -10.08
C LEU A 103 -2.65 4.27 -9.25
N TYR A 104 -3.14 4.73 -8.10
CA TYR A 104 -3.97 3.92 -7.21
C TYR A 104 -5.34 3.62 -7.82
N LEU A 105 -5.94 4.54 -8.57
CA LEU A 105 -7.18 4.26 -9.30
C LEU A 105 -6.97 3.19 -10.37
N VAL A 106 -5.89 3.27 -11.14
CA VAL A 106 -5.55 2.27 -12.16
C VAL A 106 -5.31 0.90 -11.51
N CYS A 107 -4.54 0.86 -10.42
CA CYS A 107 -4.30 -0.37 -9.67
C CYS A 107 -5.59 -0.96 -9.06
N ALA A 108 -6.46 -0.12 -8.49
CA ALA A 108 -7.75 -0.56 -7.95
C ALA A 108 -8.65 -1.11 -9.06
N LEU A 109 -8.73 -0.43 -10.19
CA LEU A 109 -9.47 -0.89 -11.37
C LEU A 109 -8.91 -2.22 -11.89
N TRP A 110 -7.59 -2.35 -11.96
CA TRP A 110 -6.91 -3.58 -12.35
C TRP A 110 -7.28 -4.76 -11.43
N VAL A 111 -7.25 -4.55 -10.12
CA VAL A 111 -7.64 -5.57 -9.14
C VAL A 111 -9.11 -5.94 -9.31
N LEU A 112 -10.02 -4.99 -9.55
CA LEU A 112 -11.44 -5.25 -9.80
C LEU A 112 -11.67 -6.03 -11.10
N VAL A 113 -10.95 -5.69 -12.18
CA VAL A 113 -10.99 -6.41 -13.45
C VAL A 113 -10.51 -7.85 -13.27
N LEU A 114 -9.37 -8.05 -12.60
CA LEU A 114 -8.87 -9.39 -12.25
C LEU A 114 -9.88 -10.17 -11.41
N TRP A 115 -10.57 -9.49 -10.49
CA TRP A 115 -11.61 -10.11 -9.65
C TRP A 115 -12.76 -10.66 -10.48
N ARG A 116 -13.10 -9.97 -11.58
CA ARG A 116 -14.19 -10.31 -12.49
C ARG A 116 -13.79 -11.31 -13.57
N TRP A 117 -12.56 -11.25 -14.07
CA TRP A 117 -12.02 -12.16 -15.09
C TRP A 117 -11.60 -13.52 -14.52
N VAL A 118 -11.08 -13.52 -13.29
CA VAL A 118 -10.71 -14.73 -12.57
C VAL A 118 -11.58 -14.78 -11.31
N PRO A 119 -12.88 -15.14 -11.42
CA PRO A 119 -13.74 -15.24 -10.25
C PRO A 119 -13.11 -16.21 -9.25
N PRO A 120 -13.15 -15.87 -7.95
CA PRO A 120 -12.54 -16.74 -6.95
C PRO A 120 -13.33 -18.06 -6.93
N PRO A 121 -12.64 -19.22 -6.77
CA PRO A 121 -13.26 -20.53 -6.76
C PRO A 121 -14.37 -20.60 -5.72
#